data_AF-A0A7W1K0U0-F1
#
_entry.id   AF-A0A7W1K0U0-F1
#
_cell.length_a   1.000
_cell.length_b   1.000
_cell.length_c   1.000
_cell.angle_alpha   90.00
_cell.angle_beta   90.00
_cell.angle_gamma   90.00
#
_symmetry.space_group_name_H-M   'P 1'
#
loop_
_entity.id
_entity.type
_entity.pdbx_description
1 polymer ?
#
loop_
_entity_poly.entity_id
_entity_poly.type
_entity_poly.pdbx_seq_one_letter_code
_entity_poly.pdbx_strand_id
1 'polypeptide(L)'
;MTGMEMALLNRFVASCAETRNLLSDYAEGELKPRARRRIVGHLLMCRRCRAVLRSLKATIAGLNAIGRVDPAPDPTVADSIITRINAERDGGQSP
;
A
#
# COMPACT_ATOMS: atom_id res chain seq x y z
N MET A 1 -22.94 26.15 -3.07
CA MET A 1 -22.87 24.73 -3.50
C MET A 1 -23.86 23.96 -2.64
N THR A 2 -24.97 23.49 -3.21
CA THR A 2 -26.08 22.85 -2.48
C THR A 2 -25.73 21.40 -2.12
N GLY A 3 -26.34 20.86 -1.05
CA GLY A 3 -26.04 19.53 -0.53
C GLY A 3 -26.31 18.37 -1.50
N MET A 4 -27.17 18.57 -2.50
CA MET A 4 -27.54 17.55 -3.49
C MET A 4 -26.47 17.32 -4.57
N GLU A 5 -25.75 18.38 -5.00
CA GLU A 5 -24.61 18.26 -5.92
C GLU A 5 -23.43 17.53 -5.27
N MET A 6 -23.19 17.76 -3.98
CA MET A 6 -22.14 17.09 -3.21
C MET A 6 -22.40 15.58 -3.06
N ALA A 7 -23.67 15.17 -2.96
CA ALA A 7 -24.06 13.76 -2.86
C ALA A 7 -23.79 12.97 -4.15
N LEU A 8 -24.02 13.59 -5.32
CA LEU A 8 -23.75 12.97 -6.62
C LEU A 8 -22.25 12.82 -6.88
N LEU A 9 -21.45 13.83 -6.53
CA LEU A 9 -19.98 13.74 -6.58
C LEU A 9 -19.46 12.67 -5.62
N ASN A 10 -20.08 12.51 -4.44
CA ASN A 10 -19.67 11.50 -3.46
C ASN A 10 -19.75 10.07 -4.01
N ARG A 11 -20.64 9.80 -4.97
CA ARG A 11 -20.78 8.48 -5.62
C ARG A 11 -19.51 8.06 -6.38
N PHE A 12 -18.76 9.03 -6.88
CA PHE A 12 -17.58 8.81 -7.74
C PHE A 12 -16.26 9.21 -7.06
N VAL A 13 -16.30 10.16 -6.12
CA VAL A 13 -15.14 10.66 -5.37
C VAL A 13 -15.51 10.66 -3.89
N ALA A 14 -14.67 10.12 -3.02
CA ALA A 14 -14.99 10.06 -1.59
C ALA A 14 -15.05 11.46 -0.95
N SER A 15 -15.80 11.58 0.15
CA SER A 15 -15.77 12.78 1.01
C SER A 15 -14.47 12.84 1.84
N CYS A 16 -14.18 13.99 2.46
CA CYS A 16 -13.07 14.12 3.41
C CYS A 16 -13.20 13.15 4.60
N ALA A 17 -14.42 13.00 5.14
CA ALA A 17 -14.68 12.14 6.29
C ALA A 17 -14.47 10.67 5.92
N GLU A 18 -15.08 10.23 4.81
CA GLU A 18 -14.91 8.87 4.30
C GLU A 18 -13.45 8.57 3.96
N THR A 19 -12.75 9.50 3.30
CA THR A 19 -11.33 9.34 2.99
C THR A 19 -10.51 9.09 4.24
N ARG A 20 -10.68 9.92 5.29
CA ARG A 20 -9.92 9.77 6.55
C ARG A 20 -10.15 8.43 7.21
N ASN A 21 -11.38 7.94 7.22
CA ASN A 21 -11.74 6.66 7.82
C ASN A 21 -11.10 5.47 7.10
N LEU A 22 -10.80 5.61 5.80
CA LEU A 22 -10.28 4.54 4.96
C LEU A 22 -8.78 4.69 4.65
N LEU A 23 -8.07 5.63 5.30
CA LEU A 23 -6.63 5.85 5.03
C LEU A 23 -5.73 4.70 5.51
N SER A 24 -6.09 4.00 6.60
CA SER A 24 -5.34 2.85 7.11
C SER A 24 -5.39 1.69 6.12
N ASP A 25 -6.59 1.21 5.78
CA ASP A 25 -6.81 0.18 4.76
C ASP A 25 -6.19 0.57 3.40
N TYR A 26 -6.21 1.86 3.05
CA TYR A 26 -5.55 2.36 1.84
C TYR A 26 -4.03 2.22 1.90
N ALA A 27 -3.42 2.52 3.05
CA ALA A 27 -1.97 2.43 3.26
C ALA A 27 -1.48 0.97 3.24
N GLU A 28 -2.31 0.04 3.72
CA GLU A 28 -2.05 -1.40 3.78
C GLU A 28 -2.43 -2.14 2.50
N GLY A 29 -3.19 -1.50 1.61
CA GLY A 29 -3.58 -2.07 0.32
C GLY A 29 -4.82 -2.97 0.38
N GLU A 30 -5.59 -2.93 1.47
CA GLU A 30 -6.72 -3.82 1.75
C GLU A 30 -8.06 -3.32 1.16
N LEU A 31 -8.08 -2.12 0.60
CA LEU A 31 -9.30 -1.55 0.04
C LEU A 31 -9.76 -2.25 -1.24
N LYS A 32 -11.06 -2.55 -1.29
CA LYS A 32 -11.75 -2.98 -2.51
C LYS A 32 -11.53 -1.97 -3.66
N PRO A 33 -11.42 -2.42 -4.92
CA PRO A 33 -11.06 -1.56 -6.05
C PRO A 33 -11.94 -0.32 -6.24
N ARG A 34 -13.23 -0.41 -5.91
CA ARG A 34 -14.16 0.73 -5.98
C ARG A 34 -13.87 1.79 -4.92
N ALA A 35 -13.64 1.38 -3.67
CA ALA A 35 -13.32 2.29 -2.57
C ALA A 35 -11.98 2.99 -2.81
N ARG A 36 -10.97 2.21 -3.26
CA ARG A 36 -9.66 2.73 -3.63
C ARG A 36 -9.76 3.83 -4.70
N ARG A 37 -10.51 3.62 -5.78
CA ARG A 37 -10.70 4.62 -6.84
C ARG A 37 -11.31 5.93 -6.33
N ARG A 38 -12.37 5.83 -5.49
CA ARG A 38 -13.06 7.00 -4.93
C ARG A 38 -12.13 7.85 -4.06
N ILE A 39 -11.31 7.22 -3.22
CA ILE A 39 -10.35 7.90 -2.35
C ILE A 39 -9.19 8.49 -3.16
N VAL A 40 -8.65 7.75 -4.14
CA VAL A 40 -7.59 8.28 -5.02
C VAL A 40 -8.06 9.56 -5.71
N GLY A 41 -9.29 9.58 -6.24
CA GLY A 41 -9.90 10.78 -6.79
C GLY A 41 -9.93 11.95 -5.80
N HIS A 42 -10.27 11.68 -4.53
CA HIS A 42 -10.28 12.69 -3.48
C HIS A 42 -8.87 13.20 -3.14
N LEU A 43 -7.89 12.31 -3.04
CA LEU A 43 -6.51 12.64 -2.71
C LEU A 43 -5.85 13.52 -3.78
N LEU A 44 -6.22 13.37 -5.05
CA LEU A 44 -5.74 14.25 -6.12
C LEU A 44 -6.12 15.72 -5.86
N MET A 45 -7.33 15.96 -5.35
CA MET A 45 -7.91 17.30 -5.18
C MET A 45 -7.65 17.88 -3.78
N CYS A 46 -7.59 17.03 -2.74
CA CYS A 46 -7.57 17.47 -1.35
C CYS A 46 -6.17 17.45 -0.72
N ARG A 47 -5.56 18.63 -0.57
CA ARG A 47 -4.24 18.79 0.07
C ARG A 47 -4.20 18.30 1.53
N ARG A 48 -5.29 18.53 2.28
CA ARG A 48 -5.38 18.13 3.71
C ARG A 48 -5.36 16.62 3.88
N CYS A 49 -6.15 15.89 3.10
CA CYS A 49 -6.16 14.42 3.17
C CYS A 49 -4.83 13.82 2.71
N ARG A 50 -4.15 14.43 1.73
CA ARG A 50 -2.76 14.04 1.37
C ARG A 50 -1.78 14.23 2.52
N ALA A 51 -1.89 15.30 3.30
CA ALA A 51 -1.03 15.52 4.46
C ALA A 51 -1.24 14.44 5.54
N VAL A 52 -2.50 14.07 5.82
CA VAL A 52 -2.83 13.00 6.76
C VAL A 52 -2.24 11.66 6.29
N LEU A 53 -2.42 11.31 5.01
CA LEU A 53 -1.85 10.08 4.45
C LEU A 53 -0.32 10.04 4.56
N ARG A 54 0.38 11.16 4.30
CA ARG A 54 1.84 11.23 4.47
C ARG A 54 2.24 11.01 5.93
N SER A 55 1.55 11.65 6.87
CA SER A 55 1.77 11.48 8.30
C SER A 55 1.62 10.01 8.71
N LEU A 56 0.52 9.38 8.31
CA LEU A 56 0.24 7.97 8.59
C LEU A 56 1.37 7.06 8.06
N LYS A 57 1.77 7.24 6.80
CA LYS A 57 2.85 6.44 6.19
C LYS A 57 4.19 6.63 6.90
N ALA A 58 4.51 7.85 7.33
CA ALA A 58 5.73 8.13 8.08
C ALA A 58 5.70 7.43 9.45
N THR A 59 4.57 7.43 10.15
CA THR A 59 4.39 6.69 11.41
C THR A 59 4.60 5.19 11.20
N ILE A 60 3.95 4.58 10.20
CA ILE A 60 4.10 3.15 9.89
C ILE A 60 5.56 2.82 9.57
N ALA A 61 6.23 3.63 8.74
CA ALA A 61 7.63 3.43 8.41
C ALA A 61 8.54 3.51 9.64
N GLY A 62 8.30 4.46 10.54
CA GLY A 62 9.04 4.58 11.80
C GLY A 62 8.87 3.36 12.70
N LEU A 63 7.64 2.84 12.83
CA LEU A 63 7.36 1.64 13.61
C LEU A 63 8.06 0.39 13.02
N ASN A 64 8.01 0.24 11.69
CA ASN A 64 8.69 -0.86 11.00
C ASN A 64 10.22 -0.82 11.18
N ALA A 65 10.81 0.38 11.29
CA ALA A 65 12.24 0.53 11.51
C ALA A 65 12.69 0.09 12.91
N ILE A 66 11.80 0.18 13.91
CA ILE A 66 12.12 -0.21 15.30
C ILE A 66 11.98 -1.73 15.48
N GLY A 67 11.08 -2.38 14.75
CA GLY A 67 10.72 -3.79 14.93
C GLY A 67 11.56 -4.82 14.18
N ARG A 68 12.46 -4.43 13.27
CA ARG A 68 13.32 -5.37 12.55
C ARG A 68 14.63 -5.64 13.29
N VAL A 69 14.58 -6.59 14.22
CA VAL A 69 15.69 -7.54 14.34
C VAL A 69 15.33 -8.66 13.38
N ASP A 70 15.67 -8.51 12.09
CA ASP A 70 15.67 -9.69 11.22
C ASP A 70 16.67 -10.67 11.86
N PRO A 71 16.24 -11.89 12.28
CA PRO A 71 17.23 -12.90 12.61
C PRO A 71 18.12 -13.05 11.38
N ALA A 72 19.44 -13.05 11.60
CA ALA A 72 20.37 -13.30 10.50
C ALA A 72 19.85 -14.51 9.72
N PRO A 73 19.73 -14.42 8.38
CA PRO A 73 19.18 -15.51 7.59
C PRO A 73 19.95 -16.77 7.95
N ASP A 74 19.23 -17.85 8.26
CA ASP A 74 19.85 -19.14 8.47
C ASP A 74 20.69 -19.44 7.22
N PRO A 75 22.02 -19.61 7.35
CA PRO A 75 22.90 -19.80 6.19
C PRO A 75 22.42 -20.96 5.31
N THR A 76 21.78 -21.97 5.90
CA THR A 76 21.24 -23.13 5.18
C THR A 76 20.08 -22.77 4.24
N VAL A 77 19.26 -21.77 4.58
CA VAL A 77 18.15 -21.31 3.74
C VAL A 77 18.67 -20.50 2.57
N ALA A 78 19.63 -19.60 2.80
CA ALA A 78 20.25 -18.82 1.74
C ALA A 78 20.95 -19.72 0.71
N ASP A 79 21.72 -20.71 1.19
CA ASP A 79 22.41 -21.68 0.34
C ASP A 79 21.42 -22.54 -0.48
N SER A 80 20.31 -22.93 0.13
CA SER A 80 19.25 -23.71 -0.56
C SER A 80 18.59 -22.92 -1.69
N ILE A 81 18.35 -21.61 -1.50
CA ILE A 81 17.77 -20.74 -2.52
C ILE A 81 18.76 -20.54 -3.68
N ILE A 82 20.04 -20.25 -3.37
CA ILE A 82 21.10 -20.07 -4.38
C ILE A 82 21.27 -21.34 -5.22
N THR A 83 21.30 -22.50 -4.58
CA THR A 83 21.42 -23.80 -5.25
C THR A 83 20.28 -24.01 -6.25
N ARG A 84 19.05 -23.67 -5.88
CA ARG A 84 17.87 -23.82 -6.73
C ARG A 84 17.88 -22.87 -7.93
N ILE A 85 18.24 -21.60 -7.71
CA ILE A 85 18.37 -20.60 -8.79
C ILE A 85 19.44 -21.03 -9.81
N ASN A 86 20.56 -21.57 -9.36
CA ASN A 86 21.62 -22.05 -10.26
C ASN A 86 21.17 -23.28 -11.06
N ALA A 87 20.51 -24.25 -10.42
CA ALA A 87 19.97 -25.43 -11.10
C ALA A 87 18.94 -25.08 -12.19
N GLU A 88 18.11 -24.05 -11.97
CA GLU A 88 17.14 -23.57 -12.96
C GLU A 88 17.80 -22.85 -14.15
N ARG A 89 18.95 -22.19 -13.93
CA ARG A 89 19.73 -21.53 -14.98
C ARG A 89 20.53 -22.53 -15.82
N ASP A 90 21.06 -23.55 -15.18
CA ASP A 90 21.86 -24.60 -15.83
C ASP A 90 20.97 -25.63 -16.55
N GLY A 91 19.75 -25.85 -16.07
CA GLY A 91 18.75 -26.74 -16.70
C GLY A 91 18.08 -26.18 -17.96
N GLY A 92 18.31 -24.91 -18.30
CA GLY A 92 17.75 -24.24 -19.49
C GLY A 92 18.58 -24.42 -20.78
N GLN A 93 19.74 -25.08 -20.72
CA GLN A 93 20.56 -25.37 -21.89
C GLN A 93 20.41 -26.85 -22.28
N SER A 94 19.42 -27.17 -23.12
CA SER A 94 19.40 -28.41 -23.89
C SER A 94 19.82 -28.09 -25.34
N PRO A 95 20.70 -28.90 -25.97
CA PRO A 95 21.14 -28.71 -27.35
C PRO A 95 20.02 -28.84 -28.39
#